data_AF-A0A5N7D8U3-F1
#
_entry.id   AF-A0A5N7D8U3-F1
#
_cell.length_a   1.000
_cell.length_b   1.000
_cell.length_c   1.000
_cell.angle_alpha   90.00
_cell.angle_beta   90.00
_cell.angle_gamma   90.00
#
_symmetry.space_group_name_H-M   'P 1'
#
loop_
_entity.id
_entity.type
_entity.pdbx_description
1 polymer ?
#
loop_
_entity_poly.entity_id
_entity_poly.type
_entity_poly.pdbx_seq_one_letter_code
_entity_poly.pdbx_strand_id
1 'polypeptide(L)'
;MKVNLAFLFLFILSLAAASAVTDPYLEAREADAYEDGLYERDSTVKHLQRDHSCNQQEPRCEPGHWNSNSCKCNGQWCDNFDPHCNNWSWNQCKCIKKCDRPDHRCKPDDWDWNSCHCKGKWCDNYDSNCKTWNWDMCQGKWCDNYDSSCKTWNWNRCQCKKVCNGADPHCKPGDWDWDKCHCRGKWCSNYDSNCKSWNWDTCQCKKVCHQADPHCKPDDWDWNSCHCKGKWCDNFQPSCNNWNWDHCRCKHKS
;
A
#
# COMPACT_ATOMS: atom_id res chain seq x y z
N MET A 1 -19.99 18.87 -13.54
CA MET A 1 -19.11 19.51 -12.54
C MET A 1 -17.80 19.88 -13.22
N LYS A 2 -17.48 21.17 -13.33
CA LYS A 2 -16.24 21.68 -13.96
C LYS A 2 -15.13 21.66 -12.90
N VAL A 3 -14.14 20.80 -13.06
CA VAL A 3 -12.96 20.74 -12.19
C VAL A 3 -11.85 21.56 -12.83
N ASN A 4 -11.35 22.55 -12.10
CA ASN A 4 -10.33 23.52 -12.52
C ASN A 4 -8.99 22.84 -12.84
N LEU A 5 -8.56 22.94 -14.09
CA LEU A 5 -7.25 22.46 -14.59
C LEU A 5 -6.04 23.22 -14.00
N ALA A 6 -6.25 24.29 -13.24
CA ALA A 6 -5.21 25.16 -12.72
C ALA A 6 -4.43 24.57 -11.52
N PHE A 7 -4.98 23.58 -10.81
CA PHE A 7 -4.30 22.97 -9.66
C PHE A 7 -3.32 21.85 -10.02
N LEU A 8 -3.36 21.34 -11.24
CA LEU A 8 -2.51 20.21 -11.67
C LEU A 8 -1.15 20.66 -12.23
N PHE A 9 -1.00 21.96 -12.53
CA PHE A 9 0.26 22.53 -13.04
C PHE A 9 1.24 22.99 -11.94
N LEU A 10 0.78 23.13 -10.69
CA LEU A 10 1.64 23.57 -9.56
C LEU A 10 2.37 22.43 -8.84
N PHE A 11 2.10 21.16 -9.18
CA PHE A 11 2.75 20.01 -8.53
C PHE A 11 3.96 19.45 -9.30
N ILE A 12 4.24 19.93 -10.52
CA ILE A 12 5.30 19.40 -11.39
C ILE A 12 6.60 20.25 -11.32
N LEU A 13 6.62 21.33 -10.55
CA LEU A 13 7.73 22.30 -10.50
C LEU A 13 8.62 22.24 -9.23
N SER A 14 8.56 21.16 -8.45
CA SER A 14 9.35 21.02 -7.21
C SER A 14 10.45 19.94 -7.26
N LEU A 15 10.78 19.41 -8.43
CA LEU A 15 11.83 18.39 -8.61
C LEU A 15 12.86 18.81 -9.67
N ALA A 16 13.51 19.96 -9.47
CA ALA A 16 14.71 20.33 -10.22
C ALA A 16 15.51 21.45 -9.52
N ALA A 17 16.11 21.15 -8.37
CA ALA A 17 17.19 21.96 -7.83
C ALA A 17 18.02 21.14 -6.83
N ALA A 18 19.15 20.59 -7.29
CA ALA A 18 20.41 20.43 -6.56
C ALA A 18 21.23 19.30 -7.22
N SER A 19 21.96 19.63 -8.28
CA SER A 19 23.17 18.88 -8.65
C SER A 19 24.34 19.83 -8.62
N ALA A 20 25.36 19.40 -7.90
CA ALA A 20 26.45 20.19 -7.38
C ALA A 20 27.34 20.81 -8.46
N VAL A 21 27.78 22.00 -8.07
CA VAL A 21 28.90 22.81 -8.54
C VAL A 21 30.13 21.96 -8.89
N THR A 22 30.66 22.22 -10.08
CA THR A 22 31.98 21.84 -10.59
C THR A 22 33.09 22.45 -9.73
N ASP A 23 34.05 21.64 -9.28
CA ASP A 23 35.31 22.14 -8.71
C ASP A 23 36.48 21.76 -9.65
N PRO A 24 37.14 22.75 -10.29
CA PRO A 24 38.43 22.57 -10.94
C PRO A 24 39.53 22.96 -9.93
N TYR A 25 40.47 22.08 -9.59
CA TYR A 25 41.88 22.43 -9.32
C TYR A 25 42.61 21.19 -8.79
N LEU A 26 43.19 20.44 -9.73
CA LEU A 26 44.36 19.62 -9.48
C LEU A 26 45.62 20.52 -9.58
N GLU A 27 46.63 20.15 -8.81
CA GLU A 27 48.03 20.62 -8.79
C GLU A 27 48.37 21.86 -7.94
N ALA A 28 49.08 21.63 -6.82
CA ALA A 28 50.43 22.18 -6.62
C ALA A 28 51.16 21.58 -5.38
N ARG A 29 52.19 20.79 -5.69
CA ARG A 29 53.59 20.82 -5.20
C ARG A 29 53.95 20.50 -3.73
N GLU A 30 54.86 19.54 -3.65
CA GLU A 30 55.90 19.21 -2.66
C GLU A 30 56.58 20.41 -1.98
N ALA A 31 56.93 20.25 -0.69
CA ALA A 31 58.30 20.42 -0.14
C ALA A 31 58.33 20.25 1.40
N ASP A 32 59.05 19.21 1.85
CA ASP A 32 60.13 19.21 2.84
C ASP A 32 59.99 19.95 4.19
N ALA A 33 60.16 19.22 5.30
CA ALA A 33 61.30 19.38 6.23
C ALA A 33 61.03 18.70 7.59
N TYR A 34 61.82 17.66 7.87
CA TYR A 34 62.10 17.19 9.24
C TYR A 34 63.02 18.21 9.92
N GLU A 35 62.69 18.65 11.13
CA GLU A 35 63.67 18.94 12.19
C GLU A 35 63.00 19.05 13.56
N ASP A 36 63.81 18.67 14.54
CA ASP A 36 63.57 18.31 15.92
C ASP A 36 63.28 19.53 16.82
N GLY A 37 62.52 19.35 17.90
CA GLY A 37 62.17 20.48 18.78
C GLY A 37 61.19 20.13 19.91
N LEU A 38 61.73 19.54 20.97
CA LEU A 38 61.15 19.51 22.32
C LEU A 38 60.85 20.94 22.82
N TYR A 39 59.62 21.42 22.67
CA TYR A 39 59.04 22.48 23.50
C TYR A 39 57.53 22.23 23.63
N GLU A 40 57.03 22.41 24.84
CA GLU A 40 55.61 22.38 25.21
C GLU A 40 54.75 23.09 24.15
N ARG A 41 54.04 22.30 23.33
CA ARG A 41 53.24 22.84 22.22
C ARG A 41 51.92 23.38 22.75
N ASP A 42 52.01 24.58 23.29
CA ASP A 42 50.90 25.42 23.70
C ASP A 42 50.03 25.76 22.48
N SER A 43 48.78 25.30 22.49
CA SER A 43 47.60 25.98 21.91
C SER A 43 47.68 26.59 20.49
N THR A 44 48.46 26.06 19.54
CA THR A 44 48.49 26.57 18.15
C THR A 44 47.48 25.88 17.23
N VAL A 45 46.24 25.68 17.66
CA VAL A 45 45.13 25.75 16.69
C VAL A 45 44.98 27.24 16.42
N LYS A 46 45.26 27.69 15.19
CA LYS A 46 45.01 29.08 14.77
C LYS A 46 43.50 29.34 14.80
N HIS A 47 42.93 29.51 15.98
CA HIS A 47 41.63 30.14 16.14
C HIS A 47 41.83 31.60 15.76
N LEU A 48 41.44 31.94 14.53
CA LEU A 48 41.60 33.27 13.97
C LEU A 48 41.05 34.33 14.96
N GLN A 49 41.95 35.13 15.53
CA GLN A 49 41.60 36.35 16.26
C GLN A 49 41.20 37.41 15.26
N ARG A 50 39.89 37.59 15.04
CA ARG A 50 39.40 38.85 14.46
C ARG A 50 38.64 39.71 15.46
N ASP A 51 38.08 39.13 16.53
CA ASP A 51 37.19 39.85 17.45
C ASP A 51 37.39 39.49 18.95
N HIS A 52 38.59 39.06 19.37
CA HIS A 52 38.92 38.67 20.76
C HIS A 52 38.09 37.51 21.37
N SER A 53 37.24 36.82 20.61
CA SER A 53 36.49 35.63 21.06
C SER A 53 36.72 34.41 20.16
N CYS A 54 36.98 33.26 20.75
CA CYS A 54 37.02 31.98 20.04
C CYS A 54 35.61 31.38 20.00
N ASN A 55 34.98 31.44 18.82
CA ASN A 55 33.61 30.98 18.61
C ASN A 55 33.47 29.46 18.48
N GLN A 56 34.58 28.74 18.38
CA GLN A 56 34.60 27.28 18.36
C GLN A 56 35.17 26.78 19.69
N GLN A 57 34.35 26.07 20.45
CA GLN A 57 34.82 25.28 21.59
C GLN A 57 35.74 24.20 21.08
N GLU A 58 36.89 24.03 21.73
CA GLU A 58 37.77 22.90 21.47
C GLU A 58 37.06 21.61 21.92
N PRO A 59 36.73 20.68 21.00
CA PRO A 59 35.95 19.50 21.32
C PRO A 59 36.66 18.54 22.27
N ARG A 60 37.98 18.68 22.49
CA ARG A 60 38.80 17.90 23.44
C ARG A 60 38.71 18.39 24.89
N CYS A 61 38.09 19.54 25.12
CA CYS A 61 37.87 20.10 26.45
C CYS A 61 36.53 19.60 27.02
N GLU A 62 36.53 19.25 28.31
CA GLU A 62 35.32 18.86 29.01
C GLU A 62 34.18 19.90 28.85
N PRO A 63 32.93 19.46 28.56
CA PRO A 63 31.78 20.34 28.41
C PRO A 63 31.59 21.25 29.63
N GLY A 64 31.47 22.56 29.39
CA GLY A 64 31.32 23.57 30.45
C GLY A 64 32.63 24.15 30.99
N HIS A 65 33.79 23.62 30.60
CA HIS A 65 35.10 24.10 31.05
C HIS A 65 35.85 24.96 30.01
N TRP A 66 35.26 25.18 28.84
CA TRP A 66 35.80 26.07 27.80
C TRP A 66 35.49 27.54 28.09
N ASN A 67 36.53 28.37 28.12
CA ASN A 67 36.41 29.82 28.19
C ASN A 67 36.61 30.41 26.79
N SER A 68 35.53 30.90 26.18
CA SER A 68 35.53 31.51 24.85
C SER A 68 36.25 32.87 24.77
N ASN A 69 36.37 33.60 25.89
CA ASN A 69 37.05 34.89 25.95
C ASN A 69 38.57 34.75 25.98
N SER A 70 39.08 33.72 26.67
CA SER A 70 40.52 33.44 26.75
C SER A 70 40.97 32.34 25.80
N CYS A 71 40.05 31.65 25.13
CA CYS A 71 40.31 30.48 24.30
C CYS A 71 41.07 29.38 25.06
N LYS A 72 40.68 29.16 26.31
CA LYS A 72 41.36 28.21 27.21
C LYS A 72 40.37 27.24 27.83
N CYS A 73 40.79 25.99 27.98
CA CYS A 73 40.09 25.01 28.78
C CYS A 73 40.60 25.09 30.22
N ASN A 74 39.68 25.28 31.17
CA ASN A 74 39.99 25.30 32.61
C ASN A 74 39.49 24.03 33.30
N GLY A 75 39.57 22.88 32.62
CA GLY A 75 39.07 21.58 33.06
C GLY A 75 39.88 20.44 32.46
N GLN A 76 39.37 19.21 32.56
CA GLN A 76 40.09 18.04 32.06
C GLN A 76 40.20 18.09 30.53
N TRP A 77 41.42 17.89 30.03
CA TRP A 77 41.74 17.85 28.61
C TRP A 77 42.12 16.42 28.22
N CYS A 78 41.50 15.89 27.16
CA CYS A 78 41.78 14.53 26.72
C CYS A 78 42.38 14.50 25.31
N ASP A 79 43.68 14.22 25.20
CA ASP A 79 44.41 14.25 23.92
C ASP A 79 43.96 13.18 22.92
N ASN A 80 43.38 12.08 23.41
CA ASN A 80 42.88 10.96 22.61
C ASN A 80 41.37 11.04 22.38
N PHE A 81 40.76 12.22 22.46
CA PHE A 81 39.33 12.39 22.21
C PHE A 81 38.97 11.90 20.80
N ASP A 82 38.05 10.96 20.74
CA ASP A 82 37.50 10.44 19.48
C ASP A 82 36.14 11.11 19.20
N PRO A 83 36.03 12.01 18.19
CA PRO A 83 34.77 12.67 17.85
C PRO A 83 33.71 11.69 17.30
N HIS A 84 34.10 10.48 16.90
CA HIS A 84 33.17 9.42 16.48
C HIS A 84 32.70 8.56 17.66
N CYS A 85 33.29 8.74 18.85
CA CYS A 85 32.83 8.08 20.06
C CYS A 85 31.55 8.73 20.59
N ASN A 86 30.44 8.03 20.41
CA ASN A 86 29.15 8.51 20.91
C ASN A 86 29.05 8.54 22.46
N ASN A 87 29.92 7.85 23.23
CA ASN A 87 29.88 7.77 24.71
C ASN A 87 31.23 8.04 25.36
N TRP A 88 31.79 9.21 25.09
CA TRP A 88 33.07 9.61 25.66
C TRP A 88 32.96 9.83 27.18
N SER A 89 33.85 9.21 27.96
CA SER A 89 34.03 9.56 29.38
C SER A 89 35.08 10.66 29.52
N TRP A 90 34.63 11.86 29.89
CA TRP A 90 35.52 12.99 30.18
C TRP A 90 36.45 12.69 31.37
N ASN A 91 35.92 12.09 32.43
CA ASN A 91 36.71 11.72 33.62
C ASN A 91 37.82 10.70 33.33
N GLN A 92 37.54 9.69 32.50
CA GLN A 92 38.48 8.60 32.21
C GLN A 92 39.29 8.83 30.92
N CYS A 93 39.05 9.94 30.23
CA CYS A 93 39.61 10.25 28.91
C CYS A 93 39.63 9.05 27.95
N LYS A 94 38.52 8.32 27.90
CA LYS A 94 38.36 7.18 26.99
C LYS A 94 36.92 7.02 26.53
N CYS A 95 36.77 6.47 25.33
CA CYS A 95 35.47 6.05 24.85
C CYS A 95 34.95 4.90 25.72
N ILE A 96 33.80 5.09 26.38
CA ILE A 96 33.08 3.97 26.98
C ILE A 96 32.51 3.19 25.80
N LYS A 97 32.85 1.90 25.66
CA LYS A 97 32.39 1.04 24.57
C LYS A 97 30.91 1.32 24.29
N LYS A 98 30.62 1.88 23.11
CA LYS A 98 29.27 2.03 22.60
C LYS A 98 29.10 1.01 21.49
N CYS A 99 28.06 0.22 21.60
CA CYS A 99 27.71 -0.76 20.58
C CYS A 99 27.31 0.01 19.32
N ASP A 100 27.93 -0.29 18.18
CA ASP A 100 27.65 0.42 16.93
C ASP A 100 26.17 0.30 16.52
N ARG A 101 25.55 -0.85 16.83
CA ARG A 101 24.11 -1.13 16.66
C ARG A 101 23.71 -2.40 17.42
N PRO A 102 22.41 -2.57 17.73
CA PRO A 102 21.88 -3.85 18.19
C PRO A 102 22.07 -4.92 17.13
N ASP A 103 22.40 -6.14 17.55
CA ASP A 103 22.40 -7.27 16.62
C ASP A 103 20.97 -7.54 16.15
N HIS A 104 20.74 -7.51 14.84
CA HIS A 104 19.46 -7.82 14.21
C HIS A 104 18.89 -9.20 14.57
N ARG A 105 19.71 -10.16 15.01
CA ARG A 105 19.29 -11.49 15.47
C ARG A 105 18.75 -11.48 16.91
N CYS A 106 18.98 -10.40 17.64
CA CYS A 106 18.38 -10.17 18.94
C CYS A 106 16.96 -9.66 18.75
N LYS A 107 16.02 -10.20 19.52
CA LYS A 107 14.64 -9.71 19.54
C LYS A 107 14.64 -8.21 19.90
N PRO A 108 13.78 -7.39 19.25
CA PRO A 108 13.61 -6.00 19.63
C PRO A 108 13.39 -5.87 21.14
N ASP A 109 14.01 -4.84 21.73
CA ASP A 109 13.99 -4.51 23.16
C ASP A 109 14.84 -5.41 24.09
N ASP A 110 15.41 -6.52 23.60
CA ASP A 110 16.26 -7.42 24.41
C ASP A 110 17.77 -7.05 24.39
N TRP A 111 18.17 -6.00 23.68
CA TRP A 111 19.57 -5.58 23.55
C TRP A 111 20.04 -4.72 24.73
N ASP A 112 21.12 -5.14 25.42
CA ASP A 112 21.78 -4.32 26.43
C ASP A 112 22.87 -3.44 25.83
N TRP A 113 22.65 -2.14 25.85
CA TRP A 113 23.57 -1.11 25.39
C TRP A 113 24.82 -0.94 26.27
N ASN A 114 24.79 -1.37 27.53
CA ASN A 114 25.94 -1.27 28.43
C ASN A 114 26.94 -2.41 28.22
N SER A 115 26.44 -3.62 27.93
CA SER A 115 27.27 -4.81 27.70
C SER A 115 27.46 -5.16 26.23
N CYS A 116 26.73 -4.50 25.31
CA CYS A 116 26.68 -4.83 23.89
C CYS A 116 26.34 -6.29 23.62
N HIS A 117 25.34 -6.78 24.33
CA HIS A 117 24.92 -8.18 24.23
C HIS A 117 23.39 -8.27 24.32
N CYS A 118 22.82 -9.26 23.64
CA CYS A 118 21.40 -9.58 23.76
C CYS A 118 21.14 -10.30 25.09
N LYS A 119 20.27 -9.76 25.95
CA LYS A 119 19.91 -10.40 27.22
C LYS A 119 18.71 -11.34 27.10
N GLY A 120 17.96 -11.22 26.03
CA GLY A 120 16.78 -12.02 25.79
C GLY A 120 16.94 -12.95 24.61
N LYS A 121 15.94 -13.00 23.74
CA LYS A 121 15.85 -14.02 22.71
C LYS A 121 16.78 -13.72 21.54
N TRP A 122 17.58 -14.70 21.17
CA TRP A 122 18.47 -14.69 20.01
C TRP A 122 18.02 -15.73 18.99
N CYS A 123 17.91 -15.35 17.72
CA CYS A 123 17.59 -16.25 16.63
C CYS A 123 18.63 -16.12 15.51
N ASP A 124 19.51 -17.12 15.37
CA ASP A 124 20.60 -17.10 14.38
C ASP A 124 20.11 -17.07 12.92
N ASN A 125 18.91 -17.59 12.70
CA ASN A 125 18.25 -17.66 11.39
C ASN A 125 17.31 -16.48 11.13
N TYR A 126 17.42 -15.38 11.88
CA TYR A 126 16.61 -14.19 11.64
C TYR A 126 16.85 -13.64 10.23
N ASP A 127 15.77 -13.50 9.47
CA ASP A 127 15.77 -12.86 8.17
C ASP A 127 14.89 -11.62 8.21
N SER A 128 15.51 -10.44 8.06
CA SER A 128 14.81 -9.15 8.00
C SER A 128 13.80 -9.04 6.85
N ASN A 129 13.87 -9.92 5.84
CA ASN A 129 12.90 -10.00 4.76
C ASN A 129 11.64 -10.79 5.12
N CYS A 130 11.63 -11.49 6.26
CA CYS A 130 10.47 -12.23 6.74
C CYS A 130 9.36 -11.29 7.23
N LYS A 131 8.24 -11.25 6.50
CA LYS A 131 7.06 -10.43 6.84
C LYS A 131 6.24 -10.97 8.02
N THR A 132 6.46 -12.25 8.40
CA THR A 132 5.71 -12.94 9.46
C THR A 132 6.63 -13.63 10.46
N TRP A 133 7.72 -12.95 10.85
CA TRP A 133 8.68 -13.49 11.80
C TRP A 133 8.08 -13.70 13.19
N ASN A 134 8.24 -14.91 13.74
CA ASN A 134 7.90 -15.25 15.12
C ASN A 134 9.19 -15.39 15.94
N TRP A 135 9.42 -14.43 16.83
CA TRP A 135 10.58 -14.40 17.72
C TRP A 135 10.60 -15.52 18.76
N ASP A 136 9.45 -16.06 19.17
CA ASP A 136 9.40 -17.12 20.19
C ASP A 136 9.75 -18.49 19.61
N MET A 137 9.43 -18.73 18.34
CA MET A 137 9.79 -19.97 17.63
C MET A 137 11.04 -19.85 16.77
N CYS A 138 11.61 -18.64 16.64
CA CYS A 138 12.69 -18.33 15.68
C CYS A 138 12.36 -18.82 14.26
N GLN A 139 11.15 -18.51 13.78
CA GLN A 139 10.66 -18.97 12.48
C GLN A 139 9.93 -17.84 11.77
N GLY A 140 10.24 -17.66 10.49
CA GLY A 140 9.49 -16.80 9.58
C GLY A 140 9.00 -17.62 8.39
N LYS A 141 7.86 -17.24 7.83
CA LYS A 141 7.43 -17.75 6.52
C LYS A 141 7.85 -16.77 5.44
N TRP A 142 8.58 -17.29 4.47
CA TRP A 142 8.94 -16.58 3.25
C TRP A 142 8.34 -17.32 2.05
N CYS A 143 8.00 -16.56 1.01
CA CYS A 143 7.37 -17.06 -0.20
C CYS A 143 8.14 -16.52 -1.39
N ASP A 144 8.89 -17.38 -2.08
CA ASP A 144 9.71 -17.03 -3.26
C ASP A 144 8.94 -16.29 -4.36
N ASN A 145 7.64 -16.59 -4.47
CA ASN A 145 6.76 -16.10 -5.51
C ASN A 145 5.94 -14.87 -5.09
N TYR A 146 6.40 -14.12 -4.08
CA TYR A 146 5.70 -12.94 -3.60
C TYR A 146 5.51 -11.91 -4.72
N ASP A 147 4.24 -11.62 -5.04
CA ASP A 147 3.85 -10.61 -6.01
C ASP A 147 3.42 -9.34 -5.28
N SER A 148 4.23 -8.28 -5.37
CA SER A 148 3.95 -6.99 -4.74
C SER A 148 2.74 -6.27 -5.33
N SER A 149 2.26 -6.67 -6.51
CA SER A 149 1.03 -6.17 -7.12
C SER A 149 -0.23 -6.85 -6.59
N CYS A 150 -0.07 -7.94 -5.83
CA CYS A 150 -1.18 -8.66 -5.22
C CYS A 150 -1.83 -7.86 -4.09
N LYS A 151 -3.10 -7.45 -4.29
CA LYS A 151 -3.87 -6.72 -3.26
C LYS A 151 -4.14 -7.53 -1.99
N THR A 152 -4.22 -8.85 -2.09
CA THR A 152 -4.53 -9.72 -0.94
C THR A 152 -3.67 -10.98 -0.96
N TRP A 153 -2.47 -10.90 -0.40
CA TRP A 153 -1.54 -12.02 -0.32
C TRP A 153 -1.83 -12.96 0.87
N ASN A 154 -1.72 -14.27 0.66
CA ASN A 154 -1.79 -15.27 1.72
C ASN A 154 -0.39 -15.79 2.07
N TRP A 155 0.18 -15.29 3.17
CA TRP A 155 1.52 -15.68 3.66
C TRP A 155 1.62 -17.14 4.12
N ASN A 156 0.51 -17.82 4.45
CA ASN A 156 0.54 -19.23 4.83
C ASN A 156 0.58 -20.18 3.63
N ARG A 157 0.00 -19.77 2.50
CA ARG A 157 -0.07 -20.58 1.26
C ARG A 157 0.85 -20.07 0.16
N CYS A 158 1.55 -18.96 0.38
CA CYS A 158 2.40 -18.32 -0.61
C CYS A 158 1.68 -18.09 -1.94
N GLN A 159 0.48 -17.51 -1.88
CA GLN A 159 -0.37 -17.30 -3.04
C GLN A 159 -1.09 -15.97 -2.95
N CYS A 160 -1.17 -15.27 -4.08
CA CYS A 160 -2.10 -14.16 -4.22
C CYS A 160 -3.53 -14.70 -4.18
N LYS A 161 -4.39 -14.18 -3.29
CA LYS A 161 -5.82 -14.52 -3.36
C LYS A 161 -6.35 -13.97 -4.68
N LYS A 162 -7.00 -14.82 -5.48
CA LYS A 162 -7.72 -14.38 -6.69
C LYS A 162 -8.68 -13.27 -6.28
N VAL A 163 -8.46 -12.06 -6.78
CA VAL A 163 -9.41 -10.96 -6.62
C VAL A 163 -10.36 -11.01 -7.81
N CYS A 164 -11.63 -11.32 -7.55
CA CYS A 164 -12.65 -11.26 -8.60
C CYS A 164 -13.04 -9.78 -8.79
N ASN A 165 -12.79 -9.23 -9.98
CA ASN A 165 -13.13 -7.83 -10.29
C ASN A 165 -14.65 -7.60 -10.46
N GLY A 166 -15.44 -8.67 -10.45
CA GLY A 166 -16.89 -8.67 -10.51
C GLY A 166 -17.42 -10.11 -10.55
N ALA A 167 -18.71 -10.29 -10.28
CA ALA A 167 -19.39 -11.55 -10.53
C ALA A 167 -19.71 -11.70 -12.02
N ASP A 168 -19.63 -12.90 -12.57
CA ASP A 168 -20.05 -13.17 -13.95
C ASP A 168 -21.56 -12.89 -14.08
N PRO A 169 -22.00 -12.03 -15.01
CA PRO A 169 -23.41 -11.70 -15.20
C PRO A 169 -24.26 -12.89 -15.65
N HIS A 170 -23.69 -13.99 -16.14
CA HIS A 170 -24.41 -15.22 -16.49
C HIS A 170 -24.62 -16.15 -15.29
N CYS A 171 -24.01 -15.84 -14.14
CA CYS A 171 -24.20 -16.56 -12.89
C CYS A 171 -25.40 -16.01 -12.13
N LYS A 172 -26.25 -16.90 -11.60
CA LYS A 172 -27.38 -16.49 -10.77
C LYS A 172 -26.89 -15.65 -9.57
N PRO A 173 -27.52 -14.48 -9.29
CA PRO A 173 -27.17 -13.68 -8.13
C PRO A 173 -27.22 -14.51 -6.85
N GLY A 174 -26.12 -14.50 -6.09
CA GLY A 174 -25.93 -15.31 -4.88
C GLY A 174 -25.11 -16.58 -5.08
N ASP A 175 -24.93 -17.07 -6.31
CA ASP A 175 -24.21 -18.33 -6.61
C ASP A 175 -22.73 -18.11 -6.95
N TRP A 176 -22.25 -16.86 -6.99
CA TRP A 176 -20.87 -16.52 -7.29
C TRP A 176 -19.95 -16.76 -6.08
N ASP A 177 -18.93 -17.59 -6.27
CA ASP A 177 -17.88 -17.81 -5.28
C ASP A 177 -16.75 -16.81 -5.44
N TRP A 178 -16.70 -15.85 -4.52
CA TRP A 178 -15.69 -14.80 -4.46
C TRP A 178 -14.29 -15.30 -4.10
N ASP A 179 -14.13 -16.49 -3.49
CA ASP A 179 -12.80 -17.02 -3.17
C ASP A 179 -12.15 -17.71 -4.38
N LYS A 180 -12.97 -18.32 -5.25
CA LYS A 180 -12.49 -19.07 -6.42
C LYS A 180 -12.72 -18.35 -7.75
N CYS A 181 -13.50 -17.27 -7.75
CA CYS A 181 -13.96 -16.54 -8.94
C CYS A 181 -14.65 -17.43 -9.96
N HIS A 182 -15.65 -18.19 -9.51
CA HIS A 182 -16.47 -19.02 -10.40
C HIS A 182 -17.91 -19.11 -9.88
N CYS A 183 -18.84 -19.43 -10.77
CA CYS A 183 -20.22 -19.73 -10.38
C CYS A 183 -20.29 -21.15 -9.78
N ARG A 184 -20.78 -21.29 -8.54
CA ARG A 184 -20.99 -22.61 -7.91
C ARG A 184 -22.37 -23.19 -8.19
N GLY A 185 -23.31 -22.34 -8.59
CA GLY A 185 -24.70 -22.71 -8.79
C GLY A 185 -25.11 -22.59 -10.25
N LYS A 186 -26.26 -21.96 -10.49
CA LYS A 186 -26.86 -21.95 -11.82
C LYS A 186 -26.18 -20.92 -12.71
N TRP A 187 -25.77 -21.37 -13.88
CA TRP A 187 -25.18 -20.54 -14.92
C TRP A 187 -26.02 -20.62 -16.20
N CYS A 188 -26.33 -19.47 -16.79
CA CYS A 188 -27.16 -19.34 -17.98
C CYS A 188 -26.38 -18.64 -19.10
N SER A 189 -25.86 -19.40 -20.08
CA SER A 189 -25.10 -18.88 -21.23
C SER A 189 -25.85 -17.83 -22.04
N ASN A 190 -27.18 -17.91 -22.06
CA ASN A 190 -28.05 -17.08 -22.85
C ASN A 190 -28.65 -15.91 -22.05
N TYR A 191 -28.07 -15.57 -20.89
CA TYR A 191 -28.53 -14.45 -20.08
C TYR A 191 -28.58 -13.16 -20.89
N ASP A 192 -29.76 -12.54 -20.94
CA ASP A 192 -29.97 -11.26 -21.59
C ASP A 192 -30.23 -10.18 -20.52
N SER A 193 -29.26 -9.28 -20.37
CA SER A 193 -29.34 -8.14 -19.44
C SER A 193 -30.49 -7.17 -19.75
N ASN A 194 -31.05 -7.20 -20.96
CA ASN A 194 -32.20 -6.38 -21.34
C ASN A 194 -33.53 -7.02 -20.93
N CYS A 195 -33.52 -8.28 -20.50
CA CYS A 195 -34.71 -8.97 -20.05
C CYS A 195 -35.16 -8.47 -18.66
N LYS A 196 -36.29 -7.76 -18.61
CA LYS A 196 -36.87 -7.24 -17.34
C LYS A 196 -37.34 -8.33 -16.37
N SER A 197 -37.54 -9.56 -16.83
CA SER A 197 -38.09 -10.66 -16.00
C SER A 197 -37.40 -11.98 -16.33
N TRP A 198 -36.08 -12.02 -16.16
CA TRP A 198 -35.28 -13.22 -16.37
C TRP A 198 -35.61 -14.30 -15.32
N ASN A 199 -35.85 -15.53 -15.78
CA ASN A 199 -35.97 -16.69 -14.91
C ASN A 199 -34.63 -17.43 -14.88
N TRP A 200 -33.93 -17.35 -13.74
CA TRP A 200 -32.65 -18.01 -13.52
C TRP A 200 -32.73 -19.54 -13.49
N ASP A 201 -33.87 -20.12 -13.09
CA ASP A 201 -33.98 -21.57 -12.96
C ASP A 201 -34.15 -22.24 -14.33
N THR A 202 -34.92 -21.60 -15.23
CA THR A 202 -35.15 -22.08 -16.61
C THR A 202 -34.20 -21.45 -17.64
N CYS A 203 -33.38 -20.46 -17.25
CA CYS A 203 -32.53 -19.68 -18.15
C CYS A 203 -33.31 -19.09 -19.34
N GLN A 204 -34.46 -18.48 -19.05
CA GLN A 204 -35.32 -17.89 -20.07
C GLN A 204 -35.83 -16.53 -19.64
N CYS A 205 -35.88 -15.60 -20.59
CA CYS A 205 -36.63 -14.38 -20.40
C CYS A 205 -38.13 -14.71 -20.39
N LYS A 206 -38.87 -14.34 -19.33
CA LYS A 206 -40.32 -14.46 -19.36
C LYS A 206 -40.86 -13.56 -20.49
N LYS A 207 -41.64 -14.14 -21.42
CA LYS A 207 -42.38 -13.35 -22.40
C LYS A 207 -43.33 -12.42 -21.66
N VAL A 208 -43.13 -11.12 -21.81
CA VAL A 208 -44.10 -10.11 -21.34
C VAL A 208 -45.06 -9.86 -22.50
N CYS A 209 -46.31 -10.32 -22.38
CA CYS A 209 -47.34 -10.00 -23.37
C CYS A 209 -47.83 -8.58 -23.10
N HIS A 210 -47.65 -7.67 -24.06
CA HIS A 210 -48.09 -6.28 -23.93
C HIS A 210 -49.57 -6.10 -24.27
N GLN A 211 -50.16 -7.05 -24.99
CA GLN A 211 -51.55 -7.06 -25.39
C GLN A 211 -52.03 -8.52 -25.52
N ALA A 212 -53.27 -8.79 -25.14
CA ALA A 212 -53.91 -10.08 -25.40
C ALA A 212 -54.29 -10.19 -26.89
N ASP A 213 -54.25 -11.39 -27.46
CA ASP A 213 -54.69 -11.60 -28.84
C ASP A 213 -56.20 -11.29 -28.95
N PRO A 214 -56.61 -10.37 -29.85
CA PRO A 214 -58.01 -9.98 -29.99
C PRO A 214 -58.91 -11.11 -30.51
N HIS A 215 -58.39 -12.21 -31.04
CA HIS A 215 -59.18 -13.39 -31.45
C HIS A 215 -59.41 -14.37 -30.30
N CYS A 216 -58.73 -14.19 -29.17
CA CYS A 216 -58.91 -14.99 -27.97
C CYS A 216 -59.99 -14.38 -27.08
N LYS A 217 -60.86 -15.22 -26.51
CA LYS A 217 -61.78 -14.76 -25.47
C LYS A 217 -60.96 -14.14 -24.31
N PRO A 218 -61.31 -12.94 -23.81
CA PRO A 218 -60.49 -12.24 -22.82
C PRO A 218 -60.11 -13.06 -21.57
N ASP A 219 -61.05 -13.87 -21.06
CA ASP A 219 -60.82 -14.70 -19.87
C ASP A 219 -59.94 -15.93 -20.14
N ASP A 220 -59.75 -16.31 -21.41
CA ASP A 220 -59.02 -17.50 -21.83
C ASP A 220 -57.55 -17.18 -22.18
N TRP A 221 -57.14 -15.90 -22.14
CA TRP A 221 -55.77 -15.48 -22.43
C TRP A 221 -54.85 -15.72 -21.22
N ASP A 222 -53.81 -16.53 -21.42
CA ASP A 222 -52.77 -16.73 -20.41
C ASP A 222 -51.63 -15.73 -20.57
N TRP A 223 -51.61 -14.74 -19.68
CA TRP A 223 -50.56 -13.73 -19.58
C TRP A 223 -49.16 -14.30 -19.24
N ASN A 224 -49.06 -15.53 -18.71
CA ASN A 224 -47.76 -16.14 -18.40
C ASN A 224 -47.13 -16.85 -19.61
N SER A 225 -47.95 -17.36 -20.53
CA SER A 225 -47.48 -18.08 -21.74
C SER A 225 -47.70 -17.31 -23.05
N CYS A 226 -48.42 -16.18 -22.99
CA CYS A 226 -48.87 -15.40 -24.15
C CYS A 226 -49.61 -16.26 -25.17
N HIS A 227 -50.54 -17.08 -24.68
CA HIS A 227 -51.30 -18.01 -25.50
C HIS A 227 -52.75 -18.04 -25.04
N CYS A 228 -53.68 -18.25 -25.99
CA CYS A 228 -55.07 -18.52 -25.68
C CYS A 228 -55.23 -19.97 -25.21
N LYS A 229 -55.68 -20.20 -23.98
CA LYS A 229 -55.89 -21.57 -23.44
C LYS A 229 -57.30 -22.11 -23.69
N GLY A 230 -58.19 -21.26 -24.16
CA GLY A 230 -59.60 -21.57 -24.36
C GLY A 230 -60.08 -21.21 -25.76
N LYS A 231 -61.19 -20.48 -25.84
CA LYS A 231 -61.87 -20.22 -27.11
C LYS A 231 -61.14 -19.20 -27.96
N TRP A 232 -60.90 -19.59 -29.21
CA TRP A 232 -60.33 -18.79 -30.27
C TRP A 232 -61.36 -18.61 -31.40
N CYS A 233 -61.57 -17.37 -31.85
CA CYS A 233 -62.48 -17.04 -32.94
C CYS A 233 -61.72 -16.36 -34.09
N ASP A 234 -61.33 -17.12 -35.11
CA ASP A 234 -60.59 -16.62 -36.28
C ASP A 234 -61.35 -15.53 -37.07
N ASN A 235 -62.67 -15.52 -36.96
CA ASN A 235 -63.54 -14.57 -37.62
C ASN A 235 -63.91 -13.36 -36.73
N PHE A 236 -63.17 -13.12 -35.64
CA PHE A 236 -63.44 -11.99 -34.75
C PHE A 236 -63.42 -10.67 -35.51
N GLN A 237 -64.47 -9.87 -35.29
CA GLN A 237 -64.62 -8.55 -35.90
C GLN A 237 -64.56 -7.48 -34.81
N PRO A 238 -63.47 -6.70 -34.72
CA PRO A 238 -63.34 -5.66 -33.69
C PRO A 238 -64.38 -4.54 -33.81
N SER A 239 -65.01 -4.38 -34.98
CA SER A 239 -66.11 -3.44 -35.22
C SER A 239 -67.48 -3.93 -34.72
N CYS A 240 -67.58 -5.19 -34.27
CA CYS A 240 -68.82 -5.73 -33.71
C CYS A 240 -68.94 -5.42 -32.21
N ASN A 241 -69.84 -4.49 -31.87
CA ASN A 241 -70.07 -4.08 -30.48
C ASN A 241 -70.71 -5.15 -29.58
N ASN A 242 -71.23 -6.25 -30.15
CA ASN A 242 -71.91 -7.32 -29.40
C ASN A 242 -71.48 -8.71 -29.90
N TRP A 243 -70.17 -8.97 -29.80
CA TRP A 243 -69.60 -10.24 -30.20
C TRP A 243 -69.99 -11.37 -29.24
N ASN A 244 -70.44 -12.50 -29.79
CA ASN A 244 -70.69 -13.71 -29.03
C ASN A 244 -69.47 -14.63 -29.08
N TRP A 245 -68.67 -14.63 -28.02
CA TRP A 245 -67.49 -15.50 -27.88
C TRP A 245 -67.82 -16.99 -27.86
N ASP A 246 -69.04 -17.39 -27.49
CA ASP A 246 -69.40 -18.81 -27.45
C ASP A 246 -69.71 -19.40 -28.82
N HIS A 247 -70.21 -18.58 -29.74
CA HIS A 247 -70.63 -18.98 -31.08
C HIS A 247 -69.81 -18.30 -32.19
N CYS A 248 -68.75 -17.58 -31.83
CA CYS A 248 -67.88 -16.81 -32.72
C CYS A 248 -68.67 -16.05 -33.81
N ARG A 249 -69.64 -15.23 -33.39
CA ARG A 249 -70.47 -14.44 -34.33
C ARG A 249 -70.93 -13.13 -33.73
N CYS A 250 -71.08 -12.13 -34.59
CA CYS A 250 -71.69 -10.86 -34.20
C CYS A 250 -73.19 -11.04 -33.94
N LYS A 251 -73.70 -10.61 -32.79
CA LYS A 251 -75.14 -10.56 -32.55
C LYS A 251 -75.68 -9.28 -33.16
N HIS A 252 -76.42 -9.40 -34.27
CA HIS A 252 -77.24 -8.31 -34.75
C HIS A 252 -78.45 -8.15 -33.83
N LYS A 253 -78.77 -6.91 -33.41
CA LYS A 253 -80.05 -6.63 -32.76
C LYS A 253 -81.15 -7.03 -33.74
N SER A 254 -82.03 -7.93 -33.30
CA SER A 254 -83.31 -8.19 -33.97
C SER A 254 -84.21 -6.99 -33.81
#